data_AF-A0A7C5BGD2-F1
#
_entry.id   AF-A0A7C5BGD2-F1
#
_cell.length_a   1.000
_cell.length_b   1.000
_cell.length_c   1.000
_cell.angle_alpha   90.00
_cell.angle_beta   90.00
_cell.angle_gamma   90.00
#
_symmetry.space_group_name_H-M   'P 1'
#
loop_
_entity.id
_entity.type
_entity.pdbx_description
1 polymer ?
#
loop_
_entity_poly.entity_id
_entity_poly.type
_entity_poly.pdbx_seq_one_letter_code
_entity_poly.pdbx_strand_id
1 'polypeptide(L)'
;MDKIKYWTAELHCHIGSDAPKNTPQAIASKVRELAAKEKVNAVWFLDHDIFPDKSFFEKLEPLPVPVMPGIEVSSSFGPTRLVHIGGLFPKIPDYWPFAKPDWSGGLQSRINTVAALPHPKDVIEAILESGGLPILFHPSNIIPWTSLRLSEIRKLAEDIDLKLVPLELNSSCIYAPSHQSIIELAKELGELTLVGGSDAHDPPLIGQKRTLFPRYNDNPFSDLRQAVNNRETIVVGNNQTFFQWLILMGQRIDLNPTFTKLLRSYYFKKPEKNEADKIKKNYLENR
;
A
#
# COMPACT_ATOMS: atom_id res chain seq x y z
N MET A 1 -1.30 -29.81 11.52
CA MET A 1 -1.61 -28.40 11.23
C MET A 1 -2.07 -28.34 9.79
N ASP A 2 -3.32 -27.99 9.53
CA ASP A 2 -3.80 -27.80 8.16
C ASP A 2 -2.92 -26.75 7.46
N LYS A 3 -2.38 -27.09 6.28
CA LYS A 3 -1.60 -26.14 5.49
C LYS A 3 -2.47 -24.91 5.24
N ILE A 4 -1.95 -23.72 5.58
CA ILE A 4 -2.65 -22.46 5.33
C ILE A 4 -2.91 -22.39 3.82
N LYS A 5 -4.19 -22.39 3.41
CA LYS A 5 -4.58 -22.40 1.99
C LYS A 5 -4.37 -21.05 1.29
N TYR A 6 -4.04 -20.01 2.06
CA TYR A 6 -3.94 -18.63 1.59
C TYR A 6 -2.68 -17.95 2.12
N TRP A 7 -2.12 -17.07 1.32
CA TRP A 7 -1.29 -15.99 1.81
C TRP A 7 -2.14 -14.93 2.51
N THR A 8 -1.51 -14.25 3.47
CA THR A 8 -2.01 -13.06 4.15
C THR A 8 -0.84 -12.09 4.17
N ALA A 9 -0.87 -11.11 3.27
CA ALA A 9 0.27 -10.26 3.00
C ALA A 9 0.02 -8.80 3.34
N GLU A 10 1.04 -8.15 3.90
CA GLU A 10 1.18 -6.70 3.89
C GLU A 10 1.89 -6.31 2.59
N LEU A 11 1.20 -5.58 1.71
CA LEU A 11 1.72 -5.24 0.38
C LEU A 11 2.28 -3.82 0.31
N HIS A 12 2.10 -3.00 1.34
CA HIS A 12 2.52 -1.61 1.32
C HIS A 12 2.90 -1.11 2.71
N CYS A 13 4.20 -1.02 2.98
CA CYS A 13 4.73 -0.29 4.12
C CYS A 13 6.14 0.22 3.84
N HIS A 14 6.55 1.24 4.58
CA HIS A 14 7.76 2.02 4.34
C HIS A 14 8.86 1.67 5.33
N ILE A 15 10.12 1.90 4.97
CA ILE A 15 11.30 1.80 5.83
C ILE A 15 12.24 2.99 5.56
N GLY A 16 13.49 2.91 6.03
CA GLY A 16 14.53 3.85 5.63
C GLY A 16 14.25 5.32 5.99
N SER A 17 14.54 6.22 5.04
CA SER A 17 14.34 7.67 5.21
C SER A 17 12.88 8.06 5.35
N ASP A 18 11.99 7.25 4.79
CA ASP A 18 10.57 7.56 4.69
C ASP A 18 9.85 7.10 5.96
N ALA A 19 10.39 6.07 6.63
CA ALA A 19 9.97 5.64 7.95
C ALA A 19 11.16 5.40 8.90
N PRO A 20 11.80 6.46 9.43
CA PRO A 20 13.02 6.34 10.26
C PRO A 20 12.86 5.49 11.52
N LYS A 21 11.62 5.34 12.01
CA LYS A 21 11.30 4.50 13.18
C LYS A 21 11.20 3.01 12.85
N ASN A 22 11.09 2.66 11.57
CA ASN A 22 11.04 1.29 11.09
C ASN A 22 12.46 0.73 10.96
N THR A 23 13.20 0.67 12.07
CA THR A 23 14.53 0.06 12.12
C THR A 23 14.44 -1.45 11.86
N PRO A 24 15.53 -2.12 11.45
CA PRO A 24 15.53 -3.57 11.25
C PRO A 24 14.98 -4.35 12.46
N GLN A 25 15.34 -3.94 13.69
CA GLN A 25 14.87 -4.55 14.93
C GLN A 25 13.37 -4.31 15.17
N ALA A 26 12.90 -3.09 14.93
CA ALA A 26 11.48 -2.75 15.09
C ALA A 26 10.62 -3.52 14.08
N ILE A 27 11.07 -3.59 12.83
CA ILE A 27 10.44 -4.38 11.77
C ILE A 27 10.43 -5.86 12.12
N ALA A 28 11.57 -6.43 12.53
CA ALA A 28 11.64 -7.84 12.88
C ALA A 28 10.67 -8.22 14.01
N SER A 29 10.64 -7.40 15.06
CA SER A 29 9.69 -7.56 16.17
C SER A 29 8.24 -7.50 15.68
N LYS A 30 7.90 -6.50 14.86
CA LYS A 30 6.55 -6.32 14.34
C LYS A 30 6.11 -7.45 13.42
N VAL A 31 6.98 -7.90 12.52
CA VAL A 31 6.68 -9.00 11.59
C VAL A 31 6.47 -10.31 12.34
N ARG A 32 7.28 -10.61 13.37
CA ARG A 32 7.06 -11.78 14.25
C ARG A 32 5.71 -11.69 14.96
N GLU A 33 5.35 -10.52 15.47
CA GLU A 33 4.04 -10.29 16.09
C GLU A 33 2.89 -10.58 15.09
N LEU A 34 2.96 -10.00 13.90
CA LEU A 34 1.95 -10.16 12.85
C LEU A 34 1.82 -11.62 12.41
N ALA A 35 2.94 -12.33 12.27
CA ALA A 35 2.93 -13.75 11.93
C ALA A 35 2.26 -14.59 13.04
N ALA A 36 2.56 -14.31 14.30
CA ALA A 36 2.02 -15.07 15.43
C ALA A 36 0.53 -14.78 15.69
N LYS A 37 0.12 -13.50 15.66
CA LYS A 37 -1.23 -13.09 16.07
C LYS A 37 -2.20 -13.00 14.90
N GLU A 38 -1.73 -12.51 13.78
CA GLU A 38 -2.58 -12.11 12.64
C GLU A 38 -2.40 -13.03 11.42
N LYS A 39 -1.53 -14.04 11.56
CA LYS A 39 -1.19 -15.03 10.53
C LYS A 39 -0.66 -14.40 9.24
N VAL A 40 -0.09 -13.20 9.33
CA VAL A 40 0.64 -12.59 8.21
C VAL A 40 1.77 -13.52 7.84
N ASN A 41 1.91 -13.79 6.55
CA ASN A 41 2.89 -14.75 6.05
C ASN A 41 3.63 -14.26 4.80
N ALA A 42 3.51 -12.97 4.46
CA ALA A 42 4.38 -12.27 3.53
C ALA A 42 4.33 -10.75 3.79
N VAL A 43 5.43 -10.03 3.56
CA VAL A 43 5.50 -8.56 3.73
C VAL A 43 6.34 -7.95 2.62
N TRP A 44 5.88 -6.84 2.03
CA TRP A 44 6.64 -6.00 1.12
C TRP A 44 6.98 -4.66 1.75
N PHE A 45 8.22 -4.22 1.55
CA PHE A 45 8.68 -2.87 1.91
C PHE A 45 8.93 -2.05 0.66
N LEU A 46 8.32 -0.86 0.60
CA LEU A 46 8.36 0.05 -0.53
C LEU A 46 8.64 1.45 0.00
N ASP A 47 9.78 2.01 -0.39
CA ASP A 47 10.10 3.41 -0.09
C ASP A 47 9.75 4.28 -1.32
N HIS A 48 9.55 5.57 -1.10
CA HIS A 48 9.27 6.52 -2.15
C HIS A 48 10.48 6.74 -3.05
N ASP A 49 10.29 6.43 -4.34
CA ASP A 49 11.21 6.72 -5.44
C ASP A 49 12.59 6.06 -5.32
N ILE A 50 12.75 5.11 -4.41
CA ILE A 50 13.98 4.35 -4.21
C ILE A 50 13.67 2.96 -3.71
N PHE A 51 14.41 1.96 -4.19
CA PHE A 51 14.35 0.64 -3.57
C PHE A 51 14.95 0.71 -2.16
N PRO A 52 14.38 -0.02 -1.19
CA PRO A 52 15.00 -0.11 0.10
C PRO A 52 16.42 -0.66 0.02
N ASP A 53 17.30 -0.14 0.86
CA ASP A 53 18.71 -0.52 0.88
C ASP A 53 18.87 -2.03 1.14
N LYS A 54 19.68 -2.70 0.32
CA LYS A 54 20.08 -4.11 0.54
C LYS A 54 20.61 -4.33 1.97
N SER A 55 21.36 -3.35 2.49
CA SER A 55 21.90 -3.41 3.85
C SER A 55 20.82 -3.45 4.94
N PHE A 56 19.61 -2.96 4.65
CA PHE A 56 18.48 -3.09 5.55
C PHE A 56 18.07 -4.56 5.71
N PHE A 57 17.90 -5.27 4.60
CA PHE A 57 17.52 -6.68 4.60
C PHE A 57 18.61 -7.58 5.18
N GLU A 58 19.89 -7.25 4.95
CA GLU A 58 21.03 -7.97 5.54
C GLU A 58 21.07 -7.85 7.07
N LYS A 59 20.57 -6.74 7.62
CA LYS A 59 20.48 -6.48 9.07
C LYS A 59 19.21 -7.07 9.70
N LEU A 60 18.27 -7.59 8.91
CA LEU A 60 17.09 -8.27 9.45
C LEU A 60 17.51 -9.62 10.02
N GLU A 61 17.20 -9.83 11.30
CA GLU A 61 17.25 -11.17 11.86
C GLU A 61 16.32 -12.12 11.09
N PRO A 62 16.60 -13.44 11.07
CA PRO A 62 15.73 -14.41 10.41
C PRO A 62 14.26 -14.26 10.85
N LEU A 63 13.38 -14.03 9.87
CA LEU A 63 11.96 -13.82 10.07
C LEU A 63 11.16 -15.10 9.77
N PRO A 64 10.01 -15.31 10.44
CA PRO A 64 9.17 -16.48 10.20
C PRO A 64 8.42 -16.43 8.86
N VAL A 65 8.57 -15.34 8.10
CA VAL A 65 7.83 -15.06 6.87
C VAL A 65 8.75 -14.41 5.85
N PRO A 66 8.53 -14.63 4.55
CA PRO A 66 9.25 -13.91 3.50
C PRO A 66 8.99 -12.41 3.58
N VAL A 67 10.06 -11.66 3.48
CA VAL A 67 10.07 -10.21 3.32
C VAL A 67 10.65 -9.90 1.95
N MET A 68 9.98 -9.06 1.18
CA MET A 68 10.31 -8.77 -0.21
C MET A 68 10.46 -7.28 -0.45
N PRO A 69 11.31 -6.89 -1.42
CA PRO A 69 11.48 -5.50 -1.80
C PRO A 69 10.38 -5.04 -2.73
N GLY A 70 10.11 -3.74 -2.68
CA GLY A 70 9.36 -3.02 -3.69
C GLY A 70 9.78 -1.55 -3.74
N ILE A 71 9.03 -0.76 -4.49
CA ILE A 71 9.25 0.69 -4.64
C ILE A 71 7.91 1.38 -4.86
N GLU A 72 7.69 2.52 -4.20
CA GLU A 72 6.54 3.38 -4.47
C GLU A 72 7.01 4.54 -5.34
N VAL A 73 6.67 4.51 -6.62
CA VAL A 73 7.18 5.47 -7.61
C VAL A 73 6.22 6.64 -7.74
N SER A 74 6.73 7.85 -7.53
CA SER A 74 6.08 9.10 -7.85
C SER A 74 5.99 9.25 -9.38
N SER A 75 4.77 9.39 -9.87
CA SER A 75 4.44 9.63 -11.28
C SER A 75 3.48 10.80 -11.41
N SER A 76 3.32 11.33 -12.63
CA SER A 76 2.39 12.43 -12.85
C SER A 76 1.38 12.19 -13.96
N PHE A 77 0.12 12.47 -13.65
CA PHE A 77 -1.00 12.37 -14.60
C PHE A 77 -1.57 13.77 -14.91
N GLY A 78 -1.02 14.40 -15.95
CA GLY A 78 -1.24 15.81 -16.22
C GLY A 78 -0.43 16.73 -15.29
N PRO A 79 -0.56 18.06 -15.39
CA PRO A 79 0.44 18.99 -14.88
C PRO A 79 0.51 19.13 -13.34
N THR A 80 -0.45 18.57 -12.60
CA THR A 80 -0.62 18.86 -11.16
C THR A 80 -1.05 17.66 -10.32
N ARG A 81 -1.13 16.46 -10.91
CA ARG A 81 -1.51 15.25 -10.17
C ARG A 81 -0.29 14.40 -9.96
N LEU A 82 0.05 14.22 -8.69
CA LEU A 82 0.97 13.19 -8.25
C LEU A 82 0.19 11.89 -8.07
N VAL A 83 0.70 10.81 -8.65
CA VAL A 83 0.15 9.46 -8.59
C VAL A 83 1.25 8.52 -8.14
N HIS A 84 0.94 7.62 -7.22
CA HIS A 84 1.92 6.64 -6.77
C HIS A 84 1.64 5.28 -7.40
N ILE A 85 2.67 4.72 -8.03
CA ILE A 85 2.64 3.38 -8.60
C ILE A 85 3.60 2.50 -7.80
N GLY A 86 3.06 1.49 -7.14
CA GLY A 86 3.83 0.48 -6.46
C GLY A 86 4.39 -0.54 -7.44
N GLY A 87 5.67 -0.89 -7.31
CA GLY A 87 6.24 -2.08 -7.91
C GLY A 87 6.60 -3.10 -6.85
N LEU A 88 5.92 -4.25 -6.83
CA LEU A 88 6.30 -5.38 -5.98
C LEU A 88 7.29 -6.27 -6.72
N PHE A 89 8.37 -6.71 -6.07
CA PHE A 89 9.38 -7.55 -6.71
C PHE A 89 9.75 -8.77 -5.87
N PRO A 90 10.19 -9.88 -6.49
CA PRO A 90 10.77 -11.01 -5.77
C PRO A 90 12.21 -10.72 -5.30
N LYS A 91 12.89 -9.79 -5.97
CA LYS A 91 14.23 -9.26 -5.63
C LYS A 91 14.38 -7.85 -6.23
N ILE A 92 15.28 -7.04 -5.68
CA ILE A 92 15.59 -5.72 -6.25
C ILE A 92 16.13 -5.91 -7.67
N PRO A 93 15.61 -5.20 -8.69
CA PRO A 93 16.10 -5.29 -10.05
C PRO A 93 17.51 -4.73 -10.17
N ASP A 94 18.29 -5.24 -11.12
CA ASP A 94 19.68 -4.79 -11.34
C ASP A 94 19.74 -3.40 -12.01
N TYR A 95 18.65 -3.00 -12.66
CA TYR A 95 18.49 -1.71 -13.32
C TYR A 95 17.14 -1.10 -12.98
N TRP A 96 17.10 0.23 -12.81
CA TRP A 96 15.90 1.00 -12.61
C TRP A 96 16.01 2.33 -13.38
N PRO A 97 15.06 2.67 -14.28
CA PRO A 97 15.23 3.78 -15.20
C PRO A 97 14.93 5.15 -14.60
N PHE A 98 14.28 5.22 -13.43
CA PHE A 98 13.87 6.48 -12.83
C PHE A 98 14.81 6.90 -11.70
N ALA A 99 15.22 8.17 -11.73
CA ALA A 99 15.96 8.77 -10.63
C ALA A 99 15.01 9.21 -9.51
N LYS A 100 15.50 9.23 -8.27
CA LYS A 100 14.77 9.79 -7.14
C LYS A 100 14.51 11.30 -7.38
N PRO A 101 13.26 11.77 -7.39
CA PRO A 101 12.95 13.19 -7.53
C PRO A 101 13.48 14.00 -6.34
N ASP A 102 13.86 15.24 -6.61
CA ASP A 102 14.22 16.19 -5.55
C ASP A 102 12.98 16.91 -5.01
N TRP A 103 12.65 16.61 -3.76
CA TRP A 103 11.53 17.18 -3.02
C TRP A 103 11.93 18.31 -2.06
N SER A 104 13.21 18.69 -2.02
CA SER A 104 13.80 19.58 -0.99
C SER A 104 13.47 21.07 -1.16
N GLY A 105 12.80 21.46 -2.25
CA GLY A 105 12.46 22.86 -2.54
C GLY A 105 11.09 23.33 -2.02
N GLY A 106 10.86 24.64 -2.17
CA GLY A 106 9.56 25.28 -1.92
C GLY A 106 8.47 24.89 -2.95
N LEU A 107 7.29 25.49 -2.83
CA LEU A 107 6.11 25.12 -3.63
C LEU A 107 6.37 25.10 -5.15
N GLN A 108 7.02 26.13 -5.70
CA GLN A 108 7.31 26.18 -7.13
C GLN A 108 8.25 25.05 -7.57
N SER A 109 9.26 24.72 -6.75
CA SER A 109 10.16 23.61 -7.03
C SER A 109 9.36 22.30 -7.08
N ARG A 110 8.47 22.07 -6.11
CA ARG A 110 7.63 20.86 -6.08
C ARG A 110 6.68 20.75 -7.27
N ILE A 111 6.11 21.87 -7.74
CA ILE A 111 5.29 21.89 -8.96
C ILE A 111 6.14 21.47 -10.16
N ASN A 112 7.36 22.03 -10.29
CA ASN A 112 8.28 21.67 -11.35
C ASN A 112 8.71 20.21 -11.26
N THR A 113 8.95 19.69 -10.05
CA THR A 113 9.24 18.28 -9.79
C THR A 113 8.09 17.41 -10.30
N VAL A 114 6.84 17.69 -9.89
CA VAL A 114 5.66 16.93 -10.34
C VAL A 114 5.53 16.95 -11.87
N ALA A 115 5.69 18.11 -12.49
CA ALA A 115 5.62 18.23 -13.96
C ALA A 115 6.72 17.47 -14.70
N ALA A 116 7.83 17.13 -14.04
CA ALA A 116 8.94 16.36 -14.60
C ALA A 116 8.89 14.86 -14.27
N LEU A 117 7.92 14.41 -13.46
CA LEU A 117 7.76 12.99 -13.14
C LEU A 117 7.32 12.19 -14.38
N PRO A 118 7.68 10.90 -14.46
CA PRO A 118 7.25 10.03 -15.55
C PRO A 118 5.72 9.87 -15.56
N HIS A 119 5.17 9.55 -16.74
CA HIS A 119 3.75 9.20 -16.84
C HIS A 119 3.50 7.85 -16.13
N PRO A 120 2.35 7.62 -15.49
CA PRO A 120 2.06 6.33 -14.84
C PRO A 120 2.22 5.12 -15.77
N LYS A 121 1.93 5.30 -17.06
CA LYS A 121 2.13 4.26 -18.09
C LYS A 121 3.58 3.82 -18.18
N ASP A 122 4.50 4.77 -18.32
CA ASP A 122 5.93 4.49 -18.42
C ASP A 122 6.45 3.77 -17.16
N VAL A 123 5.93 4.16 -15.99
CA VAL A 123 6.28 3.51 -14.73
C VAL A 123 5.77 2.07 -14.67
N ILE A 124 4.53 1.83 -15.09
CA ILE A 124 3.94 0.49 -15.13
C ILE A 124 4.70 -0.41 -16.10
N GLU A 125 5.04 0.09 -17.29
CA GLU A 125 5.85 -0.63 -18.27
C GLU A 125 7.22 -0.99 -17.69
N ALA A 126 7.93 -0.04 -17.07
CA ALA A 126 9.23 -0.30 -16.44
C ALA A 126 9.16 -1.34 -15.30
N ILE A 127 8.08 -1.34 -14.50
CA ILE A 127 7.86 -2.35 -13.46
C ILE A 127 7.69 -3.74 -14.09
N LEU A 128 6.85 -3.84 -15.13
CA LEU A 128 6.58 -5.10 -15.83
C LEU A 128 7.84 -5.66 -16.51
N GLU A 129 8.59 -4.81 -17.22
CA GLU A 129 9.86 -5.17 -17.86
C GLU A 129 10.91 -5.64 -16.85
N SER A 130 10.89 -5.06 -15.64
CA SER A 130 11.76 -5.46 -14.53
C SER A 130 11.27 -6.71 -13.78
N GLY A 131 10.21 -7.37 -14.26
CA GLY A 131 9.64 -8.58 -13.67
C GLY A 131 8.81 -8.34 -12.41
N GLY A 132 8.47 -7.08 -12.13
CA GLY A 132 7.65 -6.67 -10.98
C GLY A 132 6.15 -6.73 -11.26
N LEU A 133 5.35 -6.58 -10.20
CA LEU A 133 3.90 -6.46 -10.26
C LEU A 133 3.52 -5.01 -9.96
N PRO A 134 2.98 -4.27 -10.95
CA PRO A 134 2.53 -2.90 -10.73
C PRO A 134 1.25 -2.87 -9.89
N ILE A 135 1.10 -1.87 -9.04
CA ILE A 135 -0.11 -1.60 -8.24
C ILE A 135 -0.38 -0.09 -8.28
N LEU A 136 -1.62 0.31 -8.52
CA LEU A 136 -2.01 1.71 -8.35
C LEU A 136 -2.29 1.96 -6.87
N PHE A 137 -1.34 2.58 -6.17
CA PHE A 137 -1.42 2.81 -4.73
C PHE A 137 -2.32 3.99 -4.40
N HIS A 138 -3.07 3.80 -3.30
CA HIS A 138 -4.07 4.72 -2.76
C HIS A 138 -4.67 5.72 -3.79
N PRO A 139 -5.31 5.21 -4.88
CA PRO A 139 -5.61 5.98 -6.09
C PRO A 139 -6.47 7.22 -5.85
N SER A 140 -7.25 7.21 -4.77
CA SER A 140 -8.00 8.37 -4.29
C SER A 140 -7.75 8.60 -2.79
N ASN A 141 -6.94 9.59 -2.47
CA ASN A 141 -6.85 10.19 -1.14
C ASN A 141 -7.65 11.51 -1.14
N ILE A 142 -8.00 11.98 0.05
CA ILE A 142 -8.71 13.25 0.25
C ILE A 142 -7.78 14.46 0.02
N ILE A 143 -6.46 14.24 -0.04
CA ILE A 143 -5.46 15.27 -0.29
C ILE A 143 -5.49 15.61 -1.79
N PRO A 144 -5.96 16.82 -2.19
CA PRO A 144 -6.31 17.11 -3.60
C PRO A 144 -5.15 17.08 -4.60
N TRP A 145 -3.91 17.12 -4.11
CA TRP A 145 -2.69 17.20 -4.93
C TRP A 145 -1.97 15.85 -5.08
N THR A 146 -2.23 14.89 -4.21
CA THR A 146 -1.45 13.64 -4.12
C THR A 146 -2.26 12.40 -4.52
N SER A 147 -3.34 12.58 -5.28
CA SER A 147 -4.21 11.50 -5.73
C SER A 147 -5.05 11.88 -6.93
N LEU A 148 -5.60 10.85 -7.59
CA LEU A 148 -6.50 11.00 -8.70
C LEU A 148 -7.96 11.14 -8.22
N ARG A 149 -8.70 11.96 -8.94
CA ARG A 149 -10.17 11.92 -8.92
C ARG A 149 -10.64 10.67 -9.64
N LEU A 150 -11.83 10.16 -9.32
CA LEU A 150 -12.41 9.00 -10.00
C LEU A 150 -12.51 9.21 -11.52
N SER A 151 -12.77 10.43 -12.00
CA SER A 151 -12.78 10.76 -13.42
C SER A 151 -11.39 10.74 -14.05
N GLU A 152 -10.34 11.03 -13.29
CA GLU A 152 -8.96 10.96 -13.74
C GLU A 152 -8.48 9.50 -13.78
N ILE A 153 -8.91 8.64 -12.84
CA ILE A 153 -8.65 7.19 -12.92
C ILE A 153 -9.33 6.58 -14.15
N ARG A 154 -10.55 6.99 -14.48
CA ARG A 154 -11.23 6.56 -15.73
C ARG A 154 -10.43 6.93 -16.97
N LYS A 155 -9.91 8.16 -17.03
CA LYS A 155 -9.04 8.60 -18.13
C LYS A 155 -7.74 7.80 -18.16
N LEU A 156 -7.13 7.54 -17.01
CA LEU A 156 -5.93 6.70 -16.95
C LEU A 156 -6.20 5.29 -17.48
N ALA A 157 -7.41 4.76 -17.29
CA ALA A 157 -7.84 3.48 -17.85
C ALA A 157 -7.98 3.48 -19.38
N GLU A 158 -8.00 4.66 -20.03
CA GLU A 158 -7.94 4.78 -21.49
C GLU A 158 -6.50 4.60 -22.00
N ASP A 159 -5.50 4.96 -21.19
CA ASP A 159 -4.08 4.89 -21.53
C ASP A 159 -3.42 3.55 -21.17
N ILE A 160 -3.99 2.85 -20.18
CA ILE A 160 -3.40 1.68 -19.53
C ILE A 160 -4.47 0.60 -19.31
N ASP A 161 -4.13 -0.66 -19.59
CA ASP A 161 -4.97 -1.80 -19.21
C ASP A 161 -4.90 -2.02 -17.69
N LEU A 162 -5.79 -1.34 -16.95
CA LEU A 162 -5.89 -1.48 -15.50
C LEU A 162 -6.28 -2.89 -15.04
N LYS A 163 -6.68 -3.82 -15.92
CA LYS A 163 -6.90 -5.22 -15.52
C LYS A 163 -5.60 -5.91 -15.10
N LEU A 164 -4.46 -5.39 -15.53
CA LEU A 164 -3.13 -5.86 -15.14
C LEU A 164 -2.57 -5.10 -13.93
N VAL A 165 -3.27 -4.07 -13.44
CA VAL A 165 -2.81 -3.15 -12.41
C VAL A 165 -3.85 -3.11 -11.28
N PRO A 166 -3.73 -3.94 -10.24
CA PRO A 166 -4.65 -3.92 -9.13
C PRO A 166 -4.70 -2.54 -8.46
N LEU A 167 -5.87 -2.19 -7.95
CA LEU A 167 -6.09 -0.94 -7.20
C LEU A 167 -5.94 -1.21 -5.70
N GLU A 168 -5.18 -0.35 -5.03
CA GLU A 168 -5.04 -0.46 -3.59
C GLU A 168 -6.21 0.17 -2.83
N LEU A 169 -6.76 -0.58 -1.88
CA LEU A 169 -7.66 -0.11 -0.83
C LEU A 169 -6.87 0.11 0.47
N ASN A 170 -6.09 1.19 0.51
CA ASN A 170 -5.25 1.54 1.66
C ASN A 170 -6.10 2.04 2.85
N SER A 171 -5.80 1.59 4.06
CA SER A 171 -6.50 2.02 5.29
C SER A 171 -5.99 3.33 5.90
N SER A 172 -4.75 3.76 5.67
CA SER A 172 -4.15 4.91 6.40
C SER A 172 -4.36 6.25 5.70
N CYS A 173 -4.45 6.23 4.38
CA CYS A 173 -4.61 7.43 3.56
C CYS A 173 -6.01 7.58 2.96
N ILE A 174 -6.90 6.59 3.07
CA ILE A 174 -8.21 6.65 2.43
C ILE A 174 -9.32 6.62 3.49
N TYR A 175 -10.09 7.71 3.54
CA TYR A 175 -11.31 7.80 4.33
C TYR A 175 -12.34 6.77 3.83
N ALA A 176 -13.04 6.08 4.74
CA ALA A 176 -13.92 4.94 4.42
C ALA A 176 -14.91 5.15 3.25
N PRO A 177 -15.54 6.33 3.03
CA PRO A 177 -16.36 6.60 1.85
C PRO A 177 -15.61 6.55 0.51
N SER A 178 -14.33 6.88 0.50
CA SER A 178 -13.49 6.76 -0.69
C SER A 178 -13.20 5.28 -1.02
N HIS A 179 -13.21 4.35 -0.06
CA HIS A 179 -13.09 2.90 -0.36
C HIS A 179 -14.26 2.40 -1.20
N GLN A 180 -15.48 2.77 -0.82
CA GLN A 180 -16.68 2.35 -1.54
C GLN A 180 -16.64 2.87 -2.98
N SER A 181 -16.19 4.11 -3.18
CA SER A 181 -16.04 4.72 -4.49
C SER A 181 -15.01 3.99 -5.37
N ILE A 182 -13.88 3.55 -4.79
CA ILE A 182 -12.89 2.75 -5.51
C ILE A 182 -13.42 1.33 -5.82
N ILE A 183 -14.18 0.71 -4.91
CA ILE A 183 -14.82 -0.60 -5.18
C ILE A 183 -15.83 -0.48 -6.33
N GLU A 184 -16.65 0.56 -6.34
CA GLU A 184 -17.61 0.83 -7.41
C GLU A 184 -16.92 1.09 -8.73
N LEU A 185 -15.86 1.90 -8.71
CA LEU A 185 -15.04 2.16 -9.89
C LEU A 185 -14.38 0.87 -10.42
N ALA A 186 -13.84 0.02 -9.54
CA ALA A 186 -13.26 -1.25 -9.93
C ALA A 186 -14.29 -2.16 -10.61
N LYS A 187 -15.54 -2.18 -10.14
CA LYS A 187 -16.64 -2.90 -10.81
C LYS A 187 -16.97 -2.29 -12.17
N GLU A 188 -17.10 -0.98 -12.24
CA GLU A 188 -17.40 -0.22 -13.47
C GLU A 188 -16.35 -0.49 -14.56
N LEU A 189 -15.07 -0.51 -14.20
CA LEU A 189 -13.95 -0.70 -15.13
C LEU A 189 -13.66 -2.18 -15.46
N GLY A 190 -14.65 -3.06 -15.27
CA GLY A 190 -14.57 -4.47 -15.69
C GLY A 190 -13.99 -5.41 -14.63
N GLU A 191 -14.38 -5.18 -13.37
CA GLU A 191 -13.99 -5.96 -12.18
C GLU A 191 -12.47 -6.00 -11.96
N LEU A 192 -11.88 -4.82 -11.77
CA LEU A 192 -10.47 -4.68 -11.45
C LEU A 192 -10.15 -5.37 -10.12
N THR A 193 -8.96 -5.96 -10.05
CA THR A 193 -8.45 -6.60 -8.84
C THR A 193 -8.18 -5.55 -7.77
N LEU A 194 -8.59 -5.85 -6.53
CA LEU A 194 -8.37 -4.99 -5.37
C LEU A 194 -7.33 -5.62 -4.44
N VAL A 195 -6.39 -4.80 -3.96
CA VAL A 195 -5.36 -5.22 -3.01
C VAL A 195 -5.32 -4.27 -1.81
N GLY A 196 -4.68 -4.69 -0.73
CA GLY A 196 -4.57 -3.91 0.49
C GLY A 196 -3.16 -3.94 1.05
N GLY A 197 -2.71 -2.76 1.46
CA GLY A 197 -1.56 -2.53 2.31
C GLY A 197 -1.82 -1.37 3.28
N SER A 198 -0.98 -1.23 4.28
CA SER A 198 -1.19 -0.26 5.37
C SER A 198 -0.62 1.12 5.09
N ASP A 199 0.31 1.25 4.14
CA ASP A 199 1.13 2.44 3.88
C ASP A 199 1.78 2.95 5.19
N ALA A 200 2.20 1.99 6.01
CA ALA A 200 2.67 2.24 7.36
C ALA A 200 4.07 2.87 7.36
N HIS A 201 4.17 4.04 7.98
CA HIS A 201 5.42 4.75 8.27
C HIS A 201 5.88 4.58 9.73
N ASP A 202 5.11 3.85 10.54
CA ASP A 202 5.41 3.54 11.93
C ASP A 202 5.13 2.05 12.21
N PRO A 203 5.92 1.38 13.07
CA PRO A 203 5.77 -0.07 13.27
C PRO A 203 4.37 -0.51 13.74
N PRO A 204 3.66 0.21 14.62
CA PRO A 204 2.31 -0.18 15.05
C PRO A 204 1.26 -0.18 13.93
N LEU A 205 1.50 0.50 12.82
CA LEU A 205 0.57 0.58 11.68
C LEU A 205 0.75 -0.56 10.68
N ILE A 206 1.92 -1.22 10.68
CA ILE A 206 2.22 -2.32 9.76
C ILE A 206 1.24 -3.45 9.99
N GLY A 207 0.65 -3.94 8.90
CA GLY A 207 -0.31 -5.03 8.90
C GLY A 207 -1.75 -4.62 9.20
N GLN A 208 -2.06 -3.32 9.41
CA GLN A 208 -3.45 -2.89 9.66
C GLN A 208 -4.41 -3.21 8.51
N LYS A 209 -3.90 -3.30 7.30
CA LYS A 209 -4.61 -3.67 6.07
C LYS A 209 -3.74 -4.63 5.28
N ARG A 210 -4.37 -5.63 4.68
CA ARG A 210 -3.69 -6.79 4.11
C ARG A 210 -4.45 -7.35 2.93
N THR A 211 -3.76 -8.16 2.15
CA THR A 211 -4.32 -8.94 1.05
C THR A 211 -4.28 -10.43 1.39
N LEU A 212 -5.43 -11.09 1.28
CA LEU A 212 -5.54 -12.55 1.24
C LEU A 212 -5.55 -13.00 -0.21
N PHE A 213 -4.82 -14.06 -0.52
CA PHE A 213 -4.83 -14.68 -1.85
C PHE A 213 -4.42 -16.16 -1.79
N PRO A 214 -4.85 -17.02 -2.73
CA PRO A 214 -4.54 -18.45 -2.70
C PRO A 214 -3.05 -18.76 -2.75
N ARG A 215 -2.68 -19.92 -2.19
CA ARG A 215 -1.35 -20.52 -2.42
C ARG A 215 -1.44 -21.53 -3.56
N TYR A 216 -0.83 -21.25 -4.70
CA TYR A 216 -0.77 -22.18 -5.83
C TYR A 216 0.54 -22.96 -5.84
N ASN A 217 1.66 -22.29 -5.55
CA ASN A 217 3.00 -22.87 -5.67
C ASN A 217 3.91 -22.62 -4.46
N ASP A 218 3.35 -22.17 -3.34
CA ASP A 218 4.07 -21.86 -2.10
C ASP A 218 5.17 -20.78 -2.27
N ASN A 219 5.05 -19.92 -3.29
CA ASN A 219 5.84 -18.71 -3.45
C ASN A 219 4.92 -17.47 -3.48
N PRO A 220 5.02 -16.58 -2.48
CA PRO A 220 4.04 -15.50 -2.30
C PRO A 220 4.02 -14.50 -3.46
N PHE A 221 5.13 -14.27 -4.15
CA PHE A 221 5.18 -13.32 -5.27
C PHE A 221 4.48 -13.89 -6.51
N SER A 222 4.85 -15.11 -6.91
CA SER A 222 4.19 -15.75 -8.06
C SER A 222 2.72 -16.06 -7.77
N ASP A 223 2.41 -16.46 -6.54
CA ASP A 223 1.02 -16.71 -6.12
C ASP A 223 0.20 -15.42 -6.13
N LEU A 224 0.77 -14.29 -5.68
CA LEU A 224 0.09 -12.99 -5.75
C LEU A 224 -0.15 -12.58 -7.20
N ARG A 225 0.86 -12.69 -8.07
CA ARG A 225 0.72 -12.38 -9.50
C ARG A 225 -0.38 -13.22 -10.14
N GLN A 226 -0.41 -14.52 -9.87
CA GLN A 226 -1.46 -15.41 -10.37
C GLN A 226 -2.84 -15.05 -9.81
N ALA A 227 -2.93 -14.77 -8.51
CA ALA A 227 -4.17 -14.35 -7.88
C ALA A 227 -4.68 -13.01 -8.42
N VAL A 228 -3.79 -12.07 -8.74
CA VAL A 228 -4.17 -10.80 -9.38
C VAL A 228 -4.75 -11.03 -10.77
N ASN A 229 -4.10 -11.86 -11.58
CA ASN A 229 -4.60 -12.22 -12.92
C ASN A 229 -5.95 -12.94 -12.85
N ASN A 230 -6.14 -13.79 -11.85
CA ASN A 230 -7.39 -14.53 -11.62
C ASN A 230 -8.46 -13.72 -10.87
N ARG A 231 -8.14 -12.52 -10.37
CA ARG A 231 -9.01 -11.70 -9.50
C ARG A 231 -9.41 -12.41 -8.20
N GLU A 232 -8.50 -13.20 -7.64
CA GLU A 232 -8.69 -14.01 -6.44
C GLU A 232 -8.04 -13.38 -5.20
N THR A 233 -8.08 -12.05 -5.10
CA THR A 233 -7.60 -11.30 -3.94
C THR A 233 -8.75 -10.83 -3.06
N ILE A 234 -8.50 -10.74 -1.75
CA ILE A 234 -9.45 -10.20 -0.78
C ILE A 234 -8.71 -9.24 0.13
N VAL A 235 -9.23 -8.01 0.26
CA VAL A 235 -8.67 -7.04 1.18
C VAL A 235 -9.26 -7.23 2.57
N VAL A 236 -8.41 -7.38 3.59
CA VAL A 236 -8.82 -7.55 4.99
C VAL A 236 -8.07 -6.58 5.90
N GLY A 237 -8.63 -6.31 7.09
CA GLY A 237 -8.04 -5.41 8.07
C GLY A 237 -8.97 -4.27 8.45
N ASN A 238 -8.52 -3.42 9.36
CA ASN A 238 -9.33 -2.34 9.90
C ASN A 238 -9.28 -1.13 8.95
N ASN A 239 -10.44 -0.54 8.68
CA ASN A 239 -10.48 0.78 8.06
C ASN A 239 -10.17 1.81 9.15
N GLN A 240 -9.35 2.81 8.82
CA GLN A 240 -9.21 3.93 9.75
C GLN A 240 -10.50 4.74 9.77
N THR A 241 -10.88 5.14 10.98
CA THR A 241 -11.95 6.11 11.13
C THR A 241 -11.47 7.49 10.67
N PHE A 242 -12.39 8.36 10.28
CA PHE A 242 -12.09 9.76 9.95
C PHE A 242 -11.19 10.44 11.00
N PHE A 243 -11.43 10.15 12.28
CA PHE A 243 -10.68 10.74 13.39
C PHE A 243 -9.27 10.18 13.51
N GLN A 244 -9.07 8.88 13.28
CA GLN A 244 -7.73 8.30 13.22
C GLN A 244 -6.92 8.94 12.09
N TRP A 245 -7.54 9.14 10.93
CA TRP A 245 -6.95 9.86 9.80
C TRP A 245 -6.58 11.31 10.19
N LEU A 246 -7.49 12.07 10.82
CA LEU A 246 -7.19 13.42 11.30
C LEU A 246 -6.01 13.48 12.28
N ILE A 247 -5.89 12.49 13.17
CA ILE A 247 -4.77 12.41 14.12
C ILE A 247 -3.43 12.17 13.40
N LEU A 248 -3.43 11.35 12.35
CA LEU A 248 -2.23 11.08 11.55
C LEU A 248 -1.87 12.29 10.68
N MET A 249 -2.84 12.91 10.03
CA MET A 249 -2.61 14.13 9.25
C MET A 249 -2.16 15.29 10.13
N GLY A 250 -2.69 15.42 11.35
CA GLY A 250 -2.24 16.43 12.29
C GLY A 250 -0.77 16.28 12.72
N GLN A 251 -0.25 15.05 12.69
CA GLN A 251 1.19 14.80 12.90
C GLN A 251 2.03 15.12 11.66
N ARG A 252 1.46 15.05 10.45
CA ARG A 252 2.15 15.32 9.19
C ARG A 252 2.10 16.79 8.76
N ILE A 253 1.08 17.56 9.18
CA ILE A 253 0.85 18.95 8.75
C ILE A 253 1.15 19.98 9.88
N ASP A 254 1.86 19.61 10.95
CA ASP A 254 2.11 20.50 12.10
C ASP A 254 0.82 21.16 12.64
N LEU A 255 -0.30 20.41 12.71
CA LEU A 255 -1.49 20.91 13.39
C LEU A 255 -1.20 21.06 14.88
N ASN A 256 -1.78 22.10 15.51
CA ASN A 256 -1.53 22.47 16.90
C ASN A 256 -1.46 21.23 17.83
N PRO A 257 -0.35 21.02 18.56
CA PRO A 257 -0.14 19.83 19.40
C PRO A 257 -1.28 19.56 20.41
N THR A 258 -1.97 20.62 20.85
CA THR A 258 -3.11 20.55 21.76
C THR A 258 -4.31 19.84 21.12
N PHE A 259 -4.57 20.10 19.84
CA PHE A 259 -5.66 19.48 19.08
C PHE A 259 -5.41 17.99 18.86
N THR A 260 -4.18 17.63 18.47
CA THR A 260 -3.75 16.23 18.29
C THR A 260 -3.82 15.43 19.60
N LYS A 261 -3.48 16.06 20.74
CA LYS A 261 -3.56 15.43 22.07
C LYS A 261 -5.01 15.18 22.52
N LEU A 262 -5.93 16.11 22.24
CA LEU A 262 -7.35 15.99 22.56
C LEU A 262 -8.02 14.85 21.77
N LEU A 263 -7.71 14.72 20.48
CA LEU A 263 -8.26 13.65 19.64
C LEU A 263 -7.79 12.26 20.09
N ARG A 264 -6.54 12.12 20.55
CA ARG A 264 -6.01 10.84 21.05
C ARG A 264 -6.71 10.34 22.31
N SER A 265 -7.00 11.22 23.28
CA SER A 265 -7.63 10.80 24.55
C SER A 265 -9.07 10.33 24.35
N TYR A 266 -9.75 10.81 23.30
CA TYR A 266 -11.14 10.48 23.04
C TYR A 266 -11.32 9.14 22.30
N TYR A 267 -10.40 8.76 21.39
CA TYR A 267 -10.65 7.66 20.43
C TYR A 267 -9.81 6.39 20.61
N PHE A 268 -8.75 6.38 21.43
CA PHE A 268 -7.96 5.15 21.66
C PHE A 268 -8.58 4.19 22.70
N LYS A 269 -9.88 4.28 23.00
CA LYS A 269 -10.62 3.17 23.61
C LYS A 269 -10.82 2.08 22.55
N LYS A 270 -10.24 0.89 22.78
CA LYS A 270 -10.24 -0.26 21.85
C LYS A 270 -11.63 -0.51 21.23
N PRO A 271 -11.75 -0.71 19.92
CA PRO A 271 -13.00 -1.21 19.33
C PRO A 271 -13.28 -2.64 19.81
N GLU A 272 -14.55 -2.95 20.03
CA GLU A 272 -14.99 -4.28 20.46
C GLU A 272 -14.82 -5.31 19.34
N LYS A 273 -14.34 -6.49 19.73
CA LYS A 273 -13.88 -7.61 18.88
C LYS A 273 -14.94 -8.17 17.90
N ASN A 274 -16.20 -7.79 18.02
CA ASN A 274 -17.35 -8.48 17.41
C ASN A 274 -17.68 -8.10 15.96
N GLU A 275 -17.19 -6.97 15.44
CA GLU A 275 -17.60 -6.48 14.12
C GLU A 275 -16.82 -7.14 12.96
N ALA A 276 -15.50 -7.33 13.14
CA ALA A 276 -14.63 -7.95 12.13
C ALA A 276 -14.97 -9.43 11.89
N ASP A 277 -15.34 -10.17 12.95
CA ASP A 277 -15.70 -11.58 12.85
C ASP A 277 -17.05 -11.79 12.12
N LYS A 278 -17.99 -10.84 12.22
CA LYS A 278 -19.26 -10.87 11.46
C LYS A 278 -19.06 -10.68 9.96
N ILE A 279 -18.20 -9.73 9.56
CA ILE A 279 -17.92 -9.46 8.14
C ILE A 279 -17.24 -10.66 7.49
N LYS A 280 -16.28 -11.28 8.19
CA LYS A 280 -15.59 -12.48 7.72
C LYS A 280 -16.54 -13.68 7.55
N LYS A 281 -17.48 -13.87 8.48
CA LYS A 281 -18.48 -14.94 8.39
C LYS A 281 -19.42 -14.78 7.19
N ASN A 282 -20.00 -13.58 7.02
CA ASN A 282 -20.91 -13.31 5.89
C ASN A 282 -20.23 -13.44 4.52
N TYR A 283 -18.95 -13.11 4.40
CA TYR A 283 -18.24 -13.24 3.12
C TYR A 283 -17.95 -14.71 2.76
N LEU A 284 -17.63 -15.55 3.76
CA LEU A 284 -17.35 -16.97 3.55
C LEU A 284 -18.61 -17.82 3.32
N GLU A 285 -19.78 -17.35 3.75
CA GLU A 285 -21.06 -18.07 3.62
C GLU A 285 -21.83 -17.75 2.31
N ASN A 286 -21.43 -16.73 1.56
CA ASN A 286 -22.09 -16.29 0.32
C ASN A 286 -21.27 -16.62 -0.96
N ARG A 287 -20.38 -17.61 -0.88
CA ARG A 287 -19.67 -18.25 -2.00
C ARG A 287 -19.74 -19.76 -1.83
#